data_AF-A0A7W1TYR6-F1
#
_entry.id   AF-A0A7W1TYR6-F1
#
_cell.length_a   1.000
_cell.length_b   1.000
_cell.length_c   1.000
_cell.angle_alpha   90.00
_cell.angle_beta   90.00
_cell.angle_gamma   90.00
#
_symmetry.space_group_name_H-M   'P 1'
#
loop_
_entity.id
_entity.type
_entity.pdbx_description
1 polymer ?
#
loop_
_entity_poly.entity_id
_entity_poly.type
_entity_poly.pdbx_seq_one_letter_code
_entity_poly.pdbx_strand_id
1 'polypeptide(L)'
;MILVVLASLPFLFLAARRPVLRRLALRNAARRPRETALVILGSLLGTAIITGSLVVGDTLDASFSRGAITRLGPIDELITASDTAERDELAASLQALDTESDLIDGVLSLDVVTAAVSSTGAAGTTARAEPSATVIEVDFGAARSFGGDPAATGIEGDTPAPGQAAVGE
;
A
#
# COMPACT_ATOMS: atom_id res chain seq x y z
N MET A 1 14.09 0.88 25.30
CA MET A 1 15.25 0.67 26.19
C MET A 1 15.14 1.46 27.50
N ILE A 2 14.92 2.78 27.48
CA ILE A 2 14.88 3.63 28.69
C ILE A 2 13.84 3.17 29.73
N LEU A 3 12.61 2.88 29.33
CA LEU A 3 11.54 2.42 30.24
C LEU A 3 11.88 1.09 30.93
N VAL A 4 12.45 0.14 30.18
CA VAL A 4 12.87 -1.17 30.72
C VAL A 4 13.98 -0.99 31.75
N VAL A 5 14.95 -0.11 31.47
CA VAL A 5 16.04 0.22 32.40
C VAL A 5 15.50 0.87 33.67
N LEU A 6 14.60 1.85 33.55
CA LEU A 6 13.96 2.52 34.70
C LEU A 6 13.16 1.55 35.58
N ALA A 7 12.35 0.68 34.97
CA ALA A 7 11.54 -0.30 35.70
C ALA A 7 12.38 -1.38 36.41
N SER A 8 13.52 -1.79 35.82
CA SER A 8 14.39 -2.84 36.37
C SER A 8 15.44 -2.33 37.36
N LEU A 9 15.75 -1.03 37.35
CA LEU A 9 16.77 -0.37 38.19
C LEU A 9 16.63 -0.65 39.70
N PRO A 10 15.46 -0.50 40.33
CA PRO A 10 15.33 -0.74 41.78
C PRO A 10 15.56 -2.22 42.15
N PHE A 11 15.14 -3.15 41.29
CA PHE A 11 15.36 -4.59 41.49
C PHE A 11 16.85 -4.96 41.33
N LEU A 12 17.52 -4.41 40.31
CA LEU A 12 18.96 -4.57 40.10
C LEU A 12 19.77 -4.02 41.29
N PHE A 13 19.40 -2.84 41.79
CA PHE A 13 20.05 -2.23 42.95
C PHE A 13 19.92 -3.11 44.20
N LEU A 14 18.70 -3.62 44.48
CA LEU A 14 18.45 -4.50 45.62
C LEU A 14 19.21 -5.82 45.49
N ALA A 15 19.25 -6.40 44.29
CA ALA A 15 19.98 -7.64 44.00
C ALA A 15 21.50 -7.49 44.16
N ALA A 16 22.06 -6.32 43.81
CA ALA A 16 23.47 -6.01 43.99
C ALA A 16 23.84 -5.77 45.46
N ARG A 17 23.01 -5.03 46.21
CA ARG A 17 23.25 -4.68 47.62
C ARG A 17 23.00 -5.83 48.59
N ARG A 18 22.16 -6.81 48.25
CA ARG A 18 21.79 -7.92 49.15
C ARG A 18 22.13 -9.31 48.56
N PRO A 19 23.40 -9.74 48.63
CA PRO A 19 23.87 -10.99 48.03
C PRO A 19 23.24 -12.25 48.63
N VAL A 20 22.81 -12.20 49.90
CA VAL A 20 22.11 -13.31 50.57
C VAL A 20 20.75 -13.56 49.93
N LEU A 21 19.96 -12.50 49.68
CA LEU A 21 18.66 -12.59 49.00
C LEU A 21 18.82 -13.13 47.58
N ARG A 22 19.83 -12.67 46.84
CA ARG A 22 20.15 -13.19 45.49
C ARG A 22 20.46 -14.69 45.52
N ARG A 23 21.31 -15.14 46.45
CA ARG A 23 21.64 -16.57 46.60
C ARG A 23 20.43 -17.42 46.99
N LEU A 24 19.57 -16.90 47.86
CA LEU A 24 18.33 -17.58 48.26
C LEU A 24 17.37 -17.71 47.07
N ALA A 25 17.16 -16.63 46.31
CA ALA A 25 16.30 -16.66 45.11
C ALA A 25 16.78 -17.69 44.08
N LEU A 26 18.08 -17.69 43.76
CA LEU A 26 18.67 -18.64 42.80
C LEU A 26 18.60 -20.09 43.29
N ARG A 27 18.89 -20.36 44.57
CA ARG A 27 18.76 -21.71 45.13
C ARG A 27 17.31 -22.17 45.15
N ASN A 28 16.36 -21.27 45.38
CA ASN A 28 14.94 -21.62 45.38
C ASN A 28 14.47 -21.99 43.97
N ALA A 29 14.84 -21.20 42.96
CA ALA A 29 14.57 -21.50 41.56
C ALA A 29 15.20 -22.84 41.12
N ALA A 30 16.46 -23.09 41.48
CA ALA A 30 17.16 -24.33 41.15
C ALA A 30 16.58 -25.57 41.85
N ARG A 31 15.99 -25.41 43.04
CA ARG A 31 15.35 -26.52 43.79
C ARG A 31 13.97 -26.90 43.23
N ARG A 32 13.32 -26.01 42.48
CA ARG A 32 11.99 -26.23 41.88
C ARG A 32 12.02 -25.97 40.37
N PRO A 33 12.70 -26.82 39.59
CA PRO A 33 12.95 -26.56 38.17
C PRO A 33 11.68 -26.53 37.33
N ARG A 34 10.68 -27.38 37.63
CA ARG A 34 9.42 -27.45 36.86
C ARG A 34 8.55 -26.20 37.03
N GLU A 35 8.34 -25.76 38.28
CA GLU A 35 7.59 -24.52 38.56
C GLU A 35 8.30 -23.31 37.94
N THR A 36 9.62 -23.21 38.10
CA THR A 36 10.41 -22.11 37.53
C THR A 36 10.31 -22.09 36.00
N ALA A 37 10.41 -23.25 35.35
CA ALA A 37 10.28 -23.36 33.90
C ALA A 37 8.90 -22.91 33.41
N LEU A 38 7.83 -23.32 34.09
CA LEU A 38 6.46 -22.89 33.74
C LEU A 38 6.29 -21.37 33.85
N VAL A 39 6.82 -20.75 34.90
CA VAL A 39 6.75 -19.28 35.08
C VAL A 39 7.52 -18.56 33.97
N ILE A 40 8.75 -19.02 33.67
CA ILE A 40 9.57 -18.42 32.61
C ILE A 40 8.86 -18.56 31.26
N LEU A 41 8.40 -19.76 30.91
CA LEU A 41 7.70 -20.01 29.66
C LEU A 41 6.43 -19.17 29.52
N GLY A 42 5.61 -19.07 30.57
CA GLY A 42 4.43 -18.20 30.56
C GLY A 42 4.78 -16.73 30.33
N SER A 43 5.80 -16.22 31.01
CA SER A 43 6.24 -14.82 30.84
C SER A 43 6.81 -14.54 29.45
N LEU A 44 7.58 -15.49 28.90
CA LEU A 44 8.15 -15.40 27.56
C LEU A 44 7.06 -15.46 26.50
N LEU A 45 6.12 -16.39 26.64
CA LEU A 45 5.00 -16.55 25.71
C LEU A 45 4.12 -15.29 25.69
N GLY A 46 3.76 -14.75 26.86
CA GLY A 46 2.99 -13.51 26.94
C GLY A 46 3.71 -12.33 26.27
N THR A 47 5.01 -12.17 26.55
CA THR A 47 5.83 -11.12 25.92
C THR A 47 5.94 -11.32 24.41
N ALA A 48 6.10 -12.56 23.95
CA ALA A 48 6.19 -12.90 22.54
C ALA A 48 4.88 -12.65 21.79
N ILE A 49 3.73 -12.98 22.39
CA ILE A 49 2.41 -12.72 21.81
C ILE A 49 2.19 -11.21 21.65
N ILE A 50 2.46 -10.43 22.70
CA ILE A 50 2.28 -8.96 22.68
C ILE A 50 3.21 -8.34 21.63
N THR A 51 4.51 -8.71 21.64
CA THR A 51 5.49 -8.18 20.70
C THR A 51 5.17 -8.59 19.26
N GLY A 52 4.76 -9.85 19.04
CA GLY A 52 4.35 -10.35 17.73
C GLY A 52 3.14 -9.60 17.17
N SER A 53 2.13 -9.32 18.00
CA SER A 53 0.99 -8.50 17.61
C SER A 53 1.38 -7.07 17.24
N LEU A 54 2.33 -6.46 17.96
CA LEU A 54 2.82 -5.12 17.63
C LEU A 54 3.55 -5.11 16.28
N VAL A 55 4.44 -6.07 16.05
CA VAL A 55 5.16 -6.17 14.77
C VAL A 55 4.20 -6.42 13.60
N VAL A 56 3.21 -7.30 13.77
CA VAL A 56 2.19 -7.52 12.73
C VAL A 56 1.32 -6.27 12.52
N GLY A 57 1.01 -5.55 13.59
CA GLY A 57 0.33 -4.25 13.49
C GLY A 57 1.12 -3.26 12.64
N ASP A 58 2.41 -3.09 12.94
CA ASP A 58 3.31 -2.18 12.21
C ASP A 58 3.45 -2.58 10.74
N THR A 59 3.52 -3.87 10.43
CA THR A 59 3.64 -4.33 9.03
C THR A 59 2.34 -4.17 8.27
N LEU A 60 1.18 -4.41 8.89
CA LEU A 60 -0.12 -4.16 8.29
C LEU A 60 -0.30 -2.66 8.03
N ASP A 61 0.02 -1.81 8.99
CA ASP A 61 -0.06 -0.35 8.85
C ASP A 61 0.85 0.16 7.73
N ALA A 62 2.09 -0.34 7.66
CA ALA A 62 3.00 -0.05 6.56
C ALA A 62 2.47 -0.55 5.21
N SER A 63 1.78 -1.69 5.17
CA SER A 63 1.20 -2.26 3.96
C SER A 63 -0.02 -1.47 3.47
N PHE A 64 -0.89 -1.06 4.39
CA PHE A 64 -2.05 -0.21 4.07
C PHE A 64 -1.61 1.19 3.63
N SER A 65 -0.66 1.80 4.34
CA SER A 65 -0.14 3.12 3.98
C SER A 65 0.50 3.12 2.60
N ARG A 66 1.36 2.13 2.29
CA ARG A 66 1.92 1.97 0.95
C ARG A 66 0.84 1.65 -0.08
N GLY A 67 -0.11 0.77 0.25
CA GLY A 67 -1.18 0.39 -0.66
C GLY A 67 -2.17 1.51 -0.97
N ALA A 68 -2.37 2.47 -0.06
CA ALA A 68 -3.21 3.64 -0.28
C ALA A 68 -2.48 4.74 -1.06
N ILE A 69 -1.20 4.97 -0.75
CA ILE A 69 -0.40 6.03 -1.40
C ILE A 69 0.04 5.62 -2.81
N THR A 70 0.41 4.35 -3.05
CA THR A 70 1.00 3.95 -4.35
C THR A 70 -0.05 3.62 -5.42
N ARG A 71 -1.34 3.44 -5.08
CA ARG A 71 -2.34 3.00 -6.07
C ARG A 71 -2.90 4.08 -6.97
N LEU A 72 -2.85 5.35 -6.55
CA LEU A 72 -3.37 6.45 -7.38
C LEU A 72 -2.28 7.08 -8.28
N GLY A 73 -1.00 6.75 -8.05
CA GLY A 73 0.08 7.43 -8.76
C GLY A 73 0.03 8.95 -8.51
N PRO A 74 0.21 9.79 -9.52
CA PRO A 74 0.12 11.25 -9.40
C PRO A 74 -1.32 11.80 -9.39
N ILE A 75 -2.35 10.95 -9.30
CA ILE A 75 -3.75 11.38 -9.38
C ILE A 75 -4.27 11.77 -7.99
N ASP A 76 -4.61 13.04 -7.79
CA ASP A 76 -5.26 13.52 -6.56
C ASP A 76 -6.80 13.49 -6.66
N GLU A 77 -7.35 13.85 -7.82
CA GLU A 77 -8.79 13.93 -8.05
C GLU A 77 -9.18 13.30 -9.40
N LEU A 78 -10.29 12.56 -9.41
CA LEU A 78 -10.88 11.99 -10.62
C LEU A 78 -12.26 12.60 -10.84
N ILE A 79 -12.43 13.26 -11.98
CA ILE A 79 -13.71 13.85 -12.38
C ILE A 79 -14.24 13.08 -13.58
N THR A 80 -15.46 12.55 -13.45
CA THR A 80 -16.13 11.79 -14.51
C THR A 80 -17.17 12.67 -15.18
N ALA A 81 -17.07 12.81 -16.50
CA ALA A 81 -18.12 13.40 -17.33
C ALA A 81 -19.01 12.30 -17.91
N SER A 82 -20.29 12.59 -18.07
CA SER A 82 -21.30 11.65 -18.60
C SER A 82 -21.25 11.55 -20.12
N ASP A 83 -20.83 12.62 -20.78
CA ASP A 83 -20.67 12.71 -22.23
C ASP A 83 -19.50 13.63 -22.64
N THR A 84 -19.23 13.67 -23.94
CA THR A 84 -18.11 14.45 -24.50
C THR A 84 -18.31 15.96 -24.41
N ALA A 85 -19.56 16.45 -24.39
CA ALA A 85 -19.84 17.88 -24.29
C ALA A 85 -19.58 18.39 -22.87
N GLU A 86 -20.04 17.64 -21.85
CA GLU A 86 -19.75 17.91 -20.45
C GLU A 86 -18.24 17.83 -20.17
N ARG A 87 -17.55 16.87 -20.77
CA ARG A 87 -16.08 16.75 -20.68
C ARG A 87 -15.36 17.98 -21.23
N ASP A 88 -15.77 18.47 -22.40
CA ASP A 88 -15.15 19.63 -23.04
C ASP A 88 -15.41 20.92 -22.25
N GLU A 89 -16.61 21.09 -21.68
CA GLU A 89 -16.94 22.21 -20.79
C GLU A 89 -16.12 22.17 -19.50
N LEU A 90 -15.96 20.99 -18.91
CA LEU A 90 -15.12 20.79 -17.73
C LEU A 90 -13.65 21.10 -18.03
N ALA A 91 -13.12 20.62 -19.15
CA ALA A 91 -11.74 20.89 -19.57
C ALA A 91 -11.49 22.40 -19.73
N ALA A 92 -12.42 23.13 -20.33
CA ALA A 92 -12.34 24.59 -20.46
C ALA A 92 -12.38 25.29 -19.09
N SER A 93 -13.23 24.80 -18.17
CA SER A 93 -13.35 25.35 -16.82
C SER A 93 -12.08 25.12 -15.98
N LEU A 94 -11.48 23.93 -16.07
CA LEU A 94 -10.22 23.61 -15.41
C LEU A 94 -9.06 24.46 -15.95
N GLN A 95 -9.00 24.68 -17.27
CA GLN A 95 -7.99 25.54 -17.88
C GLN A 95 -8.11 27.00 -17.43
N ALA A 96 -9.34 27.49 -17.23
CA ALA A 96 -9.57 28.82 -16.68
C ALA A 96 -9.07 28.93 -15.22
N LEU A 97 -9.36 27.93 -14.39
CA LEU A 97 -8.92 27.88 -12.99
C LEU A 97 -7.41 27.77 -12.83
N ASP A 98 -6.76 27.00 -13.70
CA ASP A 98 -5.30 26.86 -13.74
C ASP A 98 -4.63 28.23 -13.96
N THR A 99 -5.15 28.99 -14.94
CA THR A 99 -4.67 30.34 -15.26
C THR A 99 -4.82 31.32 -14.08
N GLU A 100 -5.82 31.12 -13.22
CA GLU A 100 -6.12 32.02 -12.11
C GLU A 100 -5.41 31.68 -10.80
N SER A 101 -5.08 30.41 -10.56
CA SER A 101 -4.70 29.95 -9.21
C SER A 101 -3.37 29.19 -9.09
N ASP A 102 -2.74 28.73 -10.19
CA ASP A 102 -1.48 27.95 -10.14
C ASP A 102 -1.55 26.74 -9.18
N LEU A 103 -2.76 26.23 -8.94
CA LEU A 103 -3.06 25.11 -8.03
C LEU A 103 -3.17 23.77 -8.78
N ILE A 104 -3.14 23.76 -10.11
CA ILE A 104 -3.36 22.58 -10.95
C ILE A 104 -2.03 22.23 -11.61
N ASP A 105 -1.32 21.25 -11.06
CA ASP A 105 -0.02 20.82 -11.60
C ASP A 105 -0.15 20.11 -12.97
N GLY A 106 -1.30 19.50 -13.25
CA GLY A 106 -1.57 18.86 -14.53
C GLY A 106 -2.98 18.27 -14.63
N VAL A 107 -3.45 18.11 -15.86
CA VAL A 107 -4.74 17.49 -16.18
C VAL A 107 -4.51 16.42 -17.25
N LEU A 108 -5.00 15.21 -17.01
CA LEU A 108 -4.99 14.12 -17.98
C LEU A 108 -6.43 13.69 -18.26
N SER A 109 -6.83 13.76 -19.52
CA SER A 109 -8.13 13.26 -19.97
C SER A 109 -7.99 11.83 -20.49
N LEU A 110 -8.93 10.97 -20.09
CA LEU A 110 -9.02 9.60 -20.55
C LEU A 110 -10.46 9.31 -20.94
N ASP A 111 -10.64 8.61 -22.06
CA ASP A 111 -11.93 8.06 -22.44
C ASP A 111 -11.92 6.55 -22.19
N VAL A 112 -12.85 6.08 -21.35
CA VAL A 112 -12.89 4.68 -20.89
C VAL A 112 -14.18 4.04 -21.37
N VAL A 113 -14.03 2.95 -22.14
CA VAL A 113 -15.15 2.16 -22.65
C VAL A 113 -15.00 0.73 -22.16
N THR A 114 -15.96 0.26 -21.38
CA THR A 114 -16.06 -1.15 -20.98
C THR A 114 -17.18 -1.83 -21.77
N ALA A 115 -16.87 -2.94 -22.43
CA ALA A 115 -17.81 -3.71 -23.22
C ALA A 115 -17.54 -5.22 -23.15
N ALA A 116 -18.58 -6.03 -23.29
CA ALA A 116 -18.43 -7.46 -23.48
C ALA A 116 -17.98 -7.75 -24.92
N VAL A 117 -16.92 -8.55 -25.07
CA VAL A 117 -16.36 -8.90 -26.37
C VAL A 117 -16.53 -10.40 -26.59
N SER A 118 -17.07 -10.79 -27.74
CA SER A 118 -17.17 -12.19 -28.12
C SER A 118 -16.60 -12.42 -29.51
N SER A 119 -15.89 -13.53 -29.69
CA SER A 119 -15.44 -13.98 -30.99
C SER A 119 -16.23 -15.22 -31.40
N THR A 120 -16.97 -15.12 -32.49
CA THR A 120 -17.49 -16.30 -33.20
C THR A 120 -16.32 -16.96 -33.91
N GLY A 121 -15.83 -18.08 -33.38
CA GLY A 121 -14.71 -18.80 -33.99
C GLY A 121 -14.97 -19.13 -35.45
N ALA A 122 -13.96 -18.99 -36.31
CA ALA A 122 -13.97 -19.60 -37.65
C ALA A 122 -14.10 -21.13 -37.53
N ALA A 123 -14.61 -21.79 -38.57
CA ALA A 123 -14.86 -23.24 -38.57
C ALA A 123 -13.67 -24.03 -37.98
N GLY A 124 -13.86 -24.61 -36.78
CA GLY A 124 -12.84 -25.38 -36.06
C GLY A 124 -12.16 -24.66 -34.89
N THR A 125 -12.48 -23.39 -34.60
CA THR A 125 -12.00 -22.66 -33.41
C THR A 125 -13.09 -22.51 -32.36
N THR A 126 -12.75 -22.62 -31.07
CA THR A 126 -13.71 -22.46 -29.98
C THR A 126 -14.15 -21.00 -29.86
N ALA A 127 -15.45 -20.77 -29.74
CA ALA A 127 -15.97 -19.45 -29.43
C ALA A 127 -15.42 -19.01 -28.06
N ARG A 128 -15.03 -17.73 -27.97
CA ARG A 128 -14.55 -17.10 -26.74
C ARG A 128 -15.42 -15.89 -26.44
N ALA A 129 -15.70 -15.67 -25.17
CA ALA A 129 -16.42 -14.51 -24.70
C ALA A 129 -15.69 -13.97 -23.48
N GLU A 130 -15.32 -12.70 -23.54
CA GLU A 130 -14.82 -11.92 -22.42
C GLU A 130 -15.96 -11.01 -21.95
N PRO A 131 -16.53 -11.23 -20.76
CA PRO A 131 -17.68 -10.47 -20.28
C PRO A 131 -17.35 -8.99 -20.03
N SER A 132 -16.08 -8.64 -19.86
CA SER A 132 -15.63 -7.28 -19.61
C SER A 132 -14.26 -7.04 -20.24
N ALA A 133 -14.23 -6.37 -21.39
CA ALA A 133 -13.03 -5.77 -21.95
C ALA A 133 -13.10 -4.25 -21.76
N THR A 134 -11.99 -3.64 -21.33
CA THR A 134 -11.89 -2.19 -21.17
C THR A 134 -10.92 -1.64 -22.20
N VAL A 135 -11.36 -0.62 -22.93
CA VAL A 135 -10.54 0.19 -23.83
C VAL A 135 -10.37 1.55 -23.18
N ILE A 136 -9.13 2.00 -23.09
CA ILE A 136 -8.77 3.32 -22.56
C ILE A 136 -8.11 4.07 -23.72
N GLU A 137 -8.69 5.21 -24.08
CA GLU A 137 -8.08 6.17 -24.98
C GLU A 137 -7.46 7.30 -24.16
N VAL A 138 -6.19 7.59 -24.43
CA VAL A 138 -5.41 8.59 -23.71
C VAL A 138 -4.29 9.10 -24.62
N ASP A 139 -3.90 10.36 -24.46
CA ASP A 139 -2.69 10.90 -25.09
C ASP A 139 -1.45 10.38 -24.33
N PHE A 140 -0.68 9.50 -24.95
CA PHE A 140 0.54 8.91 -24.38
C PHE A 140 1.64 9.96 -24.10
N GLY A 141 1.68 11.06 -24.84
CA GLY A 141 2.59 12.17 -24.57
C GLY A 141 2.22 12.90 -23.27
N ALA A 142 0.95 13.27 -23.13
CA ALA A 142 0.43 13.88 -21.92
C ALA A 142 0.57 12.94 -20.72
N ALA A 143 0.20 11.66 -20.87
CA ALA A 143 0.25 10.67 -19.80
C ALA A 143 1.68 10.41 -19.27
N ARG A 144 2.72 10.55 -20.09
CA ARG A 144 4.12 10.41 -19.64
C ARG A 144 4.63 11.63 -18.87
N SER A 145 4.05 12.81 -19.07
CA SER A 145 4.46 14.04 -18.39
C SER A 145 3.57 14.37 -17.18
N PHE A 146 2.42 13.71 -17.07
CA PHE A 146 1.47 13.88 -15.99
C PHE A 146 2.10 13.52 -14.63
N GLY A 147 2.05 14.45 -13.67
CA GLY A 147 2.64 14.27 -12.35
C GLY A 147 4.16 14.47 -12.27
N GLY A 148 4.81 14.91 -13.36
CA GLY A 148 6.24 15.24 -13.37
C GLY A 148 7.21 14.06 -13.32
N ASP A 149 6.74 12.84 -13.02
CA ASP A 149 7.50 11.60 -13.06
C ASP A 149 6.91 10.61 -14.08
N PRO A 150 7.57 10.40 -15.24
CA PRO A 150 7.12 9.45 -16.25
C PRO A 150 7.00 8.00 -15.76
N ALA A 151 7.76 7.62 -14.72
CA ALA A 151 7.68 6.28 -14.14
C ALA A 151 6.42 6.11 -13.27
N ALA A 152 5.78 7.20 -12.84
CA ALA A 152 4.63 7.16 -11.94
C ALA A 152 3.32 6.77 -12.65
N THR A 153 3.21 6.98 -13.96
CA THR A 153 2.01 6.61 -14.74
C THR A 153 2.09 5.21 -15.35
N GLY A 154 3.29 4.61 -15.39
CA GLY A 154 3.51 3.28 -15.96
C GLY A 154 3.35 3.20 -17.49
N ILE A 155 3.19 4.35 -18.17
CA ILE A 155 3.10 4.43 -19.63
C ILE A 155 4.52 4.45 -20.19
N GLU A 156 4.95 3.33 -20.76
CA GLU A 156 6.25 3.18 -21.39
C GLU A 156 6.12 2.97 -22.91
N GLY A 157 7.16 3.34 -23.66
CA GLY A 157 7.22 3.17 -25.12
C GLY A 157 6.64 4.34 -25.92
N ASP A 158 6.51 4.10 -27.23
CA ASP A 158 6.00 5.08 -28.20
C ASP A 158 4.48 5.01 -28.28
N THR A 159 3.85 6.14 -28.63
CA THR A 159 2.42 6.21 -28.91
C THR A 159 2.07 5.23 -30.04
N PRO A 160 1.06 4.35 -29.87
CA PRO A 160 0.65 3.41 -30.91
C PRO A 160 0.31 4.13 -32.22
N ALA A 161 0.79 3.59 -33.35
CA ALA A 161 0.43 4.11 -34.65
C ALA A 161 -1.04 3.77 -34.99
N PRO A 162 -1.67 4.42 -35.99
CA PRO A 162 -3.02 4.08 -36.42
C PRO A 162 -3.19 2.57 -36.70
N GLY A 163 -4.17 1.94 -36.05
CA GLY A 163 -4.41 0.49 -36.16
C GLY A 163 -3.61 -0.37 -35.17
N GLN A 164 -2.82 0.25 -34.29
CA GLN A 164 -2.14 -0.41 -33.17
C GLN A 164 -2.79 0.01 -31.84
N ALA A 165 -2.70 -0.86 -30.85
CA ALA A 165 -3.11 -0.57 -29.48
C ALA A 165 -2.05 -1.11 -28.52
N ALA A 166 -1.82 -0.41 -27.42
CA ALA A 166 -1.06 -0.94 -26.30
C ALA A 166 -1.96 -1.91 -25.51
N VAL A 167 -1.38 -3.01 -25.04
CA VAL A 167 -2.07 -3.96 -24.17
C VAL A 167 -1.37 -3.93 -22.82
N GLY A 168 -2.10 -3.54 -21.78
CA GLY A 168 -1.60 -3.65 -20.41
C GLY A 168 -1.58 -5.12 -19.97
N GLU A 169 -0.54 -5.51 -19.23
CA GLU A 169 -0.48 -6.79 -18.52
C GLU A 169 -1.12 -6.72 -17.13
#